data_AF-A0A8D9B723-F1
#
_entry.id   AF-A0A8D9B723-F1
#
_cell.length_a   1.000
_cell.length_b   1.000
_cell.length_c   1.000
_cell.angle_alpha   90.00
_cell.angle_beta   90.00
_cell.angle_gamma   90.00
#
_symmetry.space_group_name_H-M   'P 1'
#
loop_
_entity.id
_entity.type
_entity.pdbx_description
1 polymer ?
#
loop_
_entity_poly.entity_id
_entity_poly.type
_entity_poly.pdbx_seq_one_letter_code
_entity_poly.pdbx_strand_id
1 'polypeptide(L)'
;MRGYSPLVLEGHNFFLNWKPEILHFITGGEDKLTPNEVLDLFGSKGDVAYKAEDLFHSKEQDVKVGAWKQEGVHNLTVGYTTYQDKDLLQQYVYKPYRFARIVELNCKLGGSLWSVKIPYNCSMVVGIDVYHEGVGSQGQNVVGLVSSTNRDYTSYYSQAVIQRRGQEITSCIAQPFKQALDKYIQVNGVPPKQIFIYRDGVSDGQLESVSRVELDQYQQIVDSLMKTIPSCEYAPKITATIVQKRINTKIFQVLSPGARPNLENPPPGTTLDHTVTRKTLKDFFLVSQHVRQGTVTPSHYIVLRNDTNAEVDHLQRLSYKLCHLYYNWPGTIRVPAVCQYAHRVAYLTGMHLQRLPSDRLSDTLFYL
;
A
#
# COMPACT_ATOMS: atom_id res chain seq x y z
N MET A 1 -24.70 -6.68 7.24
CA MET A 1 -23.81 -5.59 6.77
C MET A 1 -23.83 -4.47 7.78
N ARG A 2 -22.66 -4.16 8.37
CA ARG A 2 -22.51 -2.92 9.12
C ARG A 2 -21.97 -1.88 8.13
N GLY A 3 -22.71 -0.80 7.93
CA GLY A 3 -22.19 0.37 7.25
C GLY A 3 -21.42 1.18 8.27
N TYR A 4 -20.10 1.25 8.13
CA TYR A 4 -19.40 2.37 8.75
C TYR A 4 -19.85 3.61 7.97
N SER A 5 -20.36 4.64 8.66
CA SER A 5 -20.60 5.95 8.05
C SER A 5 -19.40 6.27 7.17
N PRO A 6 -19.57 6.83 5.96
CA PRO A 6 -18.46 7.52 5.32
C PRO A 6 -17.94 8.44 6.41
N LEU A 7 -16.73 8.17 6.89
CA LEU A 7 -16.07 9.07 7.81
C LEU A 7 -16.03 10.36 7.01
N VAL A 8 -16.92 11.28 7.37
CA VAL A 8 -16.70 12.70 7.14
C VAL A 8 -15.25 12.90 7.51
N LEU A 9 -14.51 13.64 6.68
CA LEU A 9 -13.06 13.86 6.77
C LEU A 9 -12.55 14.35 8.16
N GLU A 10 -13.43 14.42 9.18
CA GLU A 10 -13.19 14.39 10.63
C GLU A 10 -12.36 13.17 11.06
N GLY A 11 -11.07 13.18 10.77
CA GLY A 11 -10.14 12.13 11.22
C GLY A 11 -8.83 12.08 10.47
N HIS A 12 -8.73 12.78 9.34
CA HIS A 12 -7.46 13.09 8.71
C HIS A 12 -6.81 14.25 9.46
N ASN A 13 -5.80 13.95 10.26
CA ASN A 13 -4.83 14.98 10.59
C ASN A 13 -3.95 15.14 9.35
N PHE A 14 -4.12 16.25 8.64
CA PHE A 14 -3.22 16.70 7.58
C PHE A 14 -1.88 17.09 8.22
N PHE A 15 -1.06 16.09 8.55
CA PHE A 15 0.36 16.28 8.84
C PHE A 15 1.10 16.35 7.51
N LEU A 16 0.95 17.47 6.83
CA LEU A 16 1.64 17.77 5.58
C LEU A 16 3.11 18.10 5.93
N ASN A 17 3.92 17.06 6.12
CA ASN A 17 5.37 17.15 6.21
C ASN A 17 5.92 17.28 4.79
N TRP A 18 5.76 18.48 4.23
CA TRP A 18 6.36 18.84 2.95
C TRP A 18 7.85 19.03 3.12
N LYS A 19 8.62 18.49 2.18
CA LYS A 19 10.06 18.69 2.13
C LYS A 19 10.36 20.17 1.78
N PRO A 20 11.31 20.81 2.47
CA PRO A 20 11.63 22.24 2.24
C PRO A 20 11.90 22.57 0.77
N GLU A 21 12.56 21.65 0.05
CA GLU A 21 12.87 21.77 -1.38
C GLU A 21 11.60 21.83 -2.23
N ILE A 22 10.55 21.09 -1.84
CA ILE A 22 9.26 21.10 -2.53
C ILE A 22 8.49 22.37 -2.20
N LEU A 23 8.51 22.83 -0.95
CA LEU A 23 7.89 24.10 -0.57
C LEU A 23 8.53 25.27 -1.32
N HIS A 24 9.87 25.32 -1.36
CA HIS A 24 10.62 26.34 -2.10
C HIS A 24 10.27 26.32 -3.60
N PHE A 25 10.12 25.14 -4.20
CA PHE A 25 9.69 25.00 -5.59
C PHE A 25 8.26 25.50 -5.83
N ILE A 26 7.33 25.20 -4.92
CA ILE A 26 5.92 25.63 -5.02
C ILE A 26 5.80 27.15 -4.84
N THR A 27 6.57 27.73 -3.90
CA THR A 27 6.47 29.15 -3.52
C THR A 27 7.32 30.08 -4.37
N GLY A 28 8.15 29.55 -5.28
CA GLY A 28 9.08 30.36 -6.06
C GLY A 28 10.18 31.02 -5.20
N GLY A 29 10.46 30.46 -4.03
CA GLY A 29 11.46 30.98 -3.10
C GLY A 29 10.98 32.03 -2.11
N GLU A 30 9.68 32.36 -2.09
CA GLU A 30 9.09 33.15 -1.01
C GLU A 30 8.75 32.23 0.18
N ASP A 31 9.31 32.52 1.35
CA ASP A 31 9.11 31.68 2.54
C ASP A 31 7.70 31.84 3.12
N LYS A 32 7.10 30.66 3.41
CA LYS A 32 5.92 30.37 4.24
C LYS A 32 4.55 30.45 3.55
N LEU A 33 4.19 29.36 2.87
CA LEU A 33 2.80 28.92 2.80
C LEU A 33 2.54 27.88 3.90
N THR A 34 1.48 28.07 4.66
CA THR A 34 0.92 27.05 5.54
C THR A 34 0.41 25.86 4.71
N PRO A 35 0.38 24.65 5.28
CA PRO A 35 -0.18 23.48 4.61
C PRO A 35 -1.57 23.67 3.98
N ASN A 36 -2.42 24.50 4.58
CA ASN A 36 -3.74 24.82 4.07
C ASN A 36 -3.67 25.77 2.86
N GLU A 37 -2.77 26.76 2.88
CA GLU A 37 -2.54 27.65 1.73
C GLU A 37 -1.96 26.89 0.53
N VAL A 38 -1.15 25.84 0.77
CA VAL A 38 -0.71 24.92 -0.29
C VAL A 38 -1.91 24.18 -0.90
N LEU A 39 -2.88 23.73 -0.10
CA LEU A 39 -4.10 23.09 -0.63
C LEU A 39 -4.99 24.08 -1.39
N ASP A 40 -5.12 25.32 -0.89
CA ASP A 40 -5.95 26.37 -1.48
C ASP A 40 -5.40 26.89 -2.82
N LEU A 41 -4.07 26.92 -3.00
CA LEU A 41 -3.43 27.22 -4.30
C LEU A 41 -3.91 26.31 -5.44
N PHE A 42 -4.36 25.10 -5.10
CA PHE A 42 -4.80 24.10 -6.08
C PHE A 42 -6.31 23.80 -5.98
N GLY A 43 -7.00 24.32 -4.96
CA GLY A 43 -8.40 24.08 -4.65
C GLY A 43 -9.35 25.19 -5.11
N SER A 44 -9.49 25.44 -6.42
CA SER A 44 -10.73 26.07 -6.91
C SER A 44 -11.70 24.97 -7.31
N LYS A 45 -12.76 24.77 -6.52
CA LYS A 45 -13.97 24.03 -6.92
C LYS A 45 -14.42 24.53 -8.29
N GLY A 46 -14.27 23.69 -9.32
CA GLY A 46 -14.70 24.00 -10.67
C GLY A 46 -14.88 22.70 -11.44
N ASP A 47 -16.14 22.30 -11.59
CA ASP A 47 -16.60 21.26 -12.50
C ASP A 47 -16.02 21.50 -13.89
N VAL A 48 -15.17 20.60 -14.38
CA VAL A 48 -15.03 20.37 -15.83
C VAL A 48 -14.59 18.93 -16.08
N ALA A 49 -15.54 18.10 -16.49
CA ALA A 49 -15.27 16.84 -17.17
C ALA A 49 -14.94 17.14 -18.65
N TYR A 50 -13.81 16.63 -19.16
CA TYR A 50 -13.65 16.41 -20.60
C TYR A 50 -12.99 15.06 -20.87
N LYS A 51 -13.55 14.38 -21.87
CA LYS A 51 -13.16 13.06 -22.36
C LYS A 51 -11.81 13.14 -23.09
N ALA A 52 -10.91 12.22 -22.77
CA ALA A 52 -9.77 11.88 -23.64
C ALA A 52 -10.10 10.56 -24.33
N GLU A 53 -10.90 10.64 -25.39
CA GLU A 53 -11.02 9.55 -26.36
C GLU A 53 -9.97 9.81 -27.46
N ASP A 54 -9.31 8.73 -27.87
CA ASP A 54 -8.30 8.61 -28.92
C ASP A 54 -6.88 9.13 -28.62
N LEU A 55 -5.93 8.20 -28.43
CA LEU A 55 -4.56 8.25 -28.99
C LEU A 55 -3.68 7.08 -28.47
N PHE A 56 -3.74 5.97 -29.22
CA PHE A 56 -2.79 4.86 -29.43
C PHE A 56 -1.64 4.58 -28.43
N HIS A 57 -1.54 3.29 -28.07
CA HIS A 57 -0.39 2.61 -27.45
C HIS A 57 0.69 2.26 -28.50
N SER A 58 1.98 2.46 -28.18
CA SER A 58 3.09 1.77 -28.86
C SER A 58 4.08 1.19 -27.84
N LYS A 59 4.60 -0.01 -28.12
CA LYS A 59 5.53 -0.77 -27.26
C LYS A 59 6.92 -0.13 -27.09
N GLU A 60 7.25 0.91 -27.84
CA GLU A 60 8.58 1.56 -27.81
C GLU A 60 8.80 2.47 -26.59
N GLN A 61 7.74 3.03 -26.01
CA GLN A 61 7.85 3.96 -24.86
C GLN A 61 8.28 3.25 -23.56
N ASP A 62 7.89 1.99 -23.37
CA ASP A 62 8.23 1.22 -22.17
C ASP A 62 9.72 0.89 -22.07
N VAL A 63 10.40 0.71 -23.21
CA VAL A 63 11.84 0.38 -23.28
C VAL A 63 12.70 1.56 -22.81
N LYS A 64 12.37 2.79 -23.23
CA LYS A 64 13.07 4.00 -22.78
C LYS A 64 12.81 4.24 -21.31
N VAL A 65 11.56 4.20 -20.84
CA VAL A 65 11.26 4.39 -19.42
C VAL A 65 12.07 3.42 -18.55
N GLY A 66 12.09 2.12 -18.87
CA GLY A 66 12.88 1.10 -18.15
C GLY A 66 14.37 1.46 -18.01
N ALA A 67 15.03 1.92 -19.09
CA ALA A 67 16.44 2.30 -19.05
C ALA A 67 16.71 3.50 -18.12
N TRP A 68 15.86 4.53 -18.14
CA TRP A 68 15.98 5.68 -17.24
C TRP A 68 15.70 5.28 -15.80
N LYS A 69 14.76 4.36 -15.59
CA LYS A 69 14.48 3.78 -14.27
C LYS A 69 15.70 3.05 -13.71
N GLN A 70 16.35 2.25 -14.55
CA GLN A 70 17.57 1.54 -14.18
C GLN A 70 18.70 2.50 -13.82
N GLU A 71 18.92 3.56 -14.60
CA GLU A 71 19.97 4.56 -14.34
C GLU A 71 19.70 5.33 -13.02
N GLY A 72 18.49 5.86 -12.85
CA GLY A 72 18.13 6.70 -11.69
C GLY A 72 18.11 5.95 -10.36
N VAL A 73 17.40 4.81 -10.29
CA VAL A 73 17.24 4.07 -9.02
C VAL A 73 18.56 3.45 -8.56
N HIS A 74 19.38 2.95 -9.50
CA HIS A 74 20.50 2.09 -9.14
C HIS A 74 21.87 2.76 -9.33
N ASN A 75 22.09 3.55 -10.38
CA ASN A 75 23.39 4.18 -10.60
C ASN A 75 23.49 5.52 -9.85
N LEU A 76 22.40 6.29 -9.82
CA LEU A 76 22.39 7.62 -9.19
C LEU A 76 21.83 7.64 -7.77
N THR A 77 21.04 6.63 -7.37
CA THR A 77 20.31 6.62 -6.09
C THR A 77 19.41 7.85 -5.94
N VAL A 78 18.68 8.20 -6.99
CA VAL A 78 17.79 9.38 -7.00
C VAL A 78 16.37 8.92 -7.32
N GLY A 79 15.39 9.38 -6.53
CA GLY A 79 13.98 9.28 -6.90
C GLY A 79 13.69 10.19 -8.09
N TYR A 80 13.19 9.64 -9.19
CA TYR A 80 12.84 10.40 -10.38
C TYR A 80 11.35 10.25 -10.70
N THR A 81 10.81 11.21 -11.45
CA THR A 81 9.47 11.16 -12.02
C THR A 81 9.60 11.23 -13.54
N THR A 82 9.05 10.24 -14.24
CA THR A 82 9.04 10.22 -15.71
C THR A 82 7.79 10.91 -16.25
N TYR A 83 7.96 11.70 -17.30
CA TYR A 83 6.87 12.36 -18.03
C TYR A 83 6.71 11.71 -19.41
N GLN A 84 5.48 11.51 -19.85
CA GLN A 84 5.20 11.29 -21.28
C GLN A 84 4.96 12.65 -21.95
N ASP A 85 5.33 12.82 -23.22
CA ASP A 85 5.11 14.09 -23.96
C ASP A 85 3.64 14.56 -23.94
N LYS A 86 2.69 13.63 -23.84
CA LYS A 86 1.26 13.92 -23.68
C LYS A 86 0.92 14.54 -22.31
N ASP A 87 1.64 14.17 -21.25
CA ASP A 87 1.47 14.72 -19.90
C ASP A 87 2.00 16.15 -19.81
N LEU A 88 3.01 16.53 -20.61
CA LEU A 88 3.56 17.89 -20.63
C LEU A 88 2.50 18.91 -21.09
N LEU A 89 1.73 18.59 -22.14
CA LEU A 89 0.62 19.45 -22.59
C LEU A 89 -0.49 19.56 -21.55
N GLN A 90 -0.84 18.45 -20.88
CA GLN A 90 -1.79 18.49 -19.75
C GLN A 90 -1.22 19.22 -18.54
N GLN A 91 0.09 19.20 -18.31
CA GLN A 91 0.76 19.96 -17.26
C GLN A 91 0.66 21.46 -17.54
N TYR A 92 0.75 21.92 -18.79
CA TYR A 92 0.55 23.34 -19.11
C TYR A 92 -0.89 23.83 -18.86
N VAL A 93 -1.88 22.93 -18.92
CA VAL A 93 -3.32 23.30 -18.96
C VAL A 93 -4.11 22.87 -17.70
N TYR A 94 -3.69 21.83 -16.96
CA TYR A 94 -4.54 21.16 -15.97
C TYR A 94 -3.90 21.11 -14.56
N LYS A 95 -4.44 21.92 -13.64
CA LYS A 95 -3.97 22.05 -12.24
C LYS A 95 -3.92 20.72 -11.45
N PRO A 96 -4.89 19.79 -11.55
CA PRO A 96 -4.84 18.52 -10.81
C PRO A 96 -3.67 17.60 -11.19
N TYR A 97 -3.21 17.61 -12.45
CA TYR A 97 -2.07 16.78 -12.87
C TYR A 97 -0.76 17.28 -12.23
N ARG A 98 -0.55 18.61 -12.18
CA ARG A 98 0.59 19.21 -11.48
C ARG A 98 0.61 18.82 -10.00
N PHE A 99 -0.54 18.89 -9.35
CA PHE A 99 -0.69 18.55 -7.94
C PHE A 99 -0.29 17.09 -7.66
N ALA A 100 -0.79 16.14 -8.47
CA ALA A 100 -0.45 14.74 -8.32
C ALA A 100 1.06 14.46 -8.43
N ARG A 101 1.77 15.17 -9.32
CA ARG A 101 3.23 15.03 -9.48
C ARG A 101 4.03 15.64 -8.34
N ILE A 102 3.61 16.80 -7.83
CA ILE A 102 4.24 17.44 -6.68
C ILE A 102 4.08 16.57 -5.43
N VAL A 103 2.90 15.98 -5.24
CA VAL A 103 2.60 14.98 -4.21
C VAL A 103 3.55 13.78 -4.32
N GLU A 104 3.71 13.22 -5.52
CA GLU A 104 4.61 12.09 -5.78
C GLU A 104 6.07 12.43 -5.44
N LEU A 105 6.56 13.60 -5.87
CA LEU A 105 7.92 14.07 -5.58
C LEU A 105 8.17 14.24 -4.07
N ASN A 106 7.22 14.85 -3.35
CA ASN A 106 7.33 14.98 -1.90
C ASN A 106 7.48 13.61 -1.21
N CYS A 107 6.68 12.63 -1.63
CA CYS A 107 6.74 11.26 -1.10
C CYS A 107 8.07 10.57 -1.43
N LYS A 108 8.61 10.78 -2.64
CA LYS A 108 9.92 10.23 -3.06
C LYS A 108 11.08 10.79 -2.26
N LEU A 109 10.96 12.01 -1.75
CA LEU A 109 11.92 12.64 -0.83
C LEU A 109 11.67 12.28 0.66
N GLY A 110 10.69 11.41 0.93
CA GLY A 110 10.33 10.96 2.29
C GLY A 110 9.42 11.92 3.05
N GLY A 111 8.73 12.82 2.35
CA GLY A 111 7.67 13.64 2.92
C GLY A 111 6.38 12.84 3.08
N SER A 112 5.51 13.28 3.99
CA SER A 112 4.21 12.67 4.23
C SER A 112 3.11 13.70 4.05
N LEU A 113 1.98 13.30 3.46
CA LEU A 113 0.93 14.23 3.09
C LEU A 113 -0.22 14.25 4.10
N TRP A 114 -0.69 13.07 4.49
CA TRP A 114 -1.74 12.94 5.49
C TRP A 114 -1.50 11.69 6.33
N SER A 115 -2.19 11.63 7.46
CA SER A 115 -2.23 10.46 8.32
C SER A 115 -3.68 10.10 8.66
N VAL A 116 -3.86 8.92 9.23
CA VAL A 116 -5.13 8.49 9.80
C VAL A 116 -4.85 8.03 11.23
N LYS A 117 -5.65 8.50 12.17
CA LYS A 117 -5.53 8.06 13.56
C LYS A 117 -5.84 6.57 13.67
N ILE A 118 -4.81 5.78 13.98
CA ILE A 118 -4.87 4.35 14.24
C ILE A 118 -4.45 4.13 15.71
N PRO A 119 -5.36 3.66 16.59
CA PRO A 119 -5.13 3.64 18.04
C PRO A 119 -4.31 2.43 18.52
N TYR A 120 -3.30 2.02 17.77
CA TYR A 120 -2.34 1.00 18.19
C TYR A 120 -1.00 1.65 18.53
N ASN A 121 -0.51 1.43 19.75
CA ASN A 121 0.78 1.98 20.19
C ASN A 121 1.90 0.97 19.93
N CYS A 122 3.07 1.45 19.53
CA CYS A 122 4.26 0.62 19.27
C CYS A 122 3.94 -0.57 18.36
N SER A 123 3.31 -0.32 17.21
CA SER A 123 2.98 -1.38 16.26
C SER A 123 3.60 -1.12 14.90
N MET A 124 3.80 -2.20 14.15
CA MET A 124 4.35 -2.21 12.81
C MET A 124 3.33 -2.87 11.88
N VAL A 125 3.04 -2.24 10.74
CA VAL A 125 2.19 -2.80 9.69
C VAL A 125 3.09 -3.16 8.52
N VAL A 126 2.98 -4.39 8.03
CA VAL A 126 3.78 -4.96 6.95
C VAL A 126 2.86 -5.36 5.80
N GLY A 127 3.19 -4.99 4.58
CA GLY A 127 2.54 -5.42 3.35
C GLY A 127 3.51 -6.25 2.52
N ILE A 128 3.02 -7.35 1.96
CA ILE A 128 3.82 -8.27 1.15
C ILE A 128 3.03 -8.63 -0.12
N ASP A 129 3.63 -8.42 -1.28
CA ASP A 129 3.06 -8.81 -2.57
C ASP A 129 4.13 -9.50 -3.44
N VAL A 130 3.69 -10.30 -4.41
CA VAL A 130 4.58 -10.99 -5.34
C VAL A 130 4.22 -10.60 -6.75
N TYR A 131 5.21 -10.05 -7.46
CA TYR A 131 5.16 -9.89 -8.90
C TYR A 131 5.49 -11.22 -9.55
N HIS A 132 4.56 -11.71 -10.37
CA HIS A 132 4.77 -12.84 -11.26
C HIS A 132 4.93 -12.34 -12.68
N GLU A 133 5.95 -12.84 -13.37
CA GLU A 133 6.05 -12.61 -14.81
C GLU A 133 5.01 -13.46 -15.57
N GLY A 134 4.63 -13.03 -16.78
CA GLY A 134 3.63 -13.71 -17.58
C GLY A 134 4.04 -15.13 -17.99
N VAL A 135 3.07 -15.99 -18.30
CA VAL A 135 3.38 -17.34 -18.80
C VAL A 135 4.15 -17.25 -20.12
N GLY A 136 5.37 -17.79 -20.15
CA GLY A 136 6.24 -17.83 -21.34
C GLY A 136 7.40 -16.84 -21.37
N SER A 137 7.57 -16.00 -20.34
CA SER A 137 8.71 -15.09 -20.20
C SER A 137 9.85 -15.69 -19.35
N GLN A 138 11.07 -15.17 -19.51
CA GLN A 138 12.31 -15.70 -18.90
C GLN A 138 12.74 -14.98 -17.60
N GLY A 139 12.06 -13.90 -17.24
CA GLY A 139 12.31 -13.11 -16.04
C GLY A 139 11.89 -13.83 -14.76
N GLN A 140 12.14 -13.12 -13.66
CA GLN A 140 12.12 -13.67 -12.31
C GLN A 140 10.97 -13.06 -11.52
N ASN A 141 10.32 -13.89 -10.70
CA ASN A 141 9.34 -13.38 -9.75
C ASN A 141 10.05 -12.50 -8.72
N VAL A 142 9.35 -11.47 -8.24
CA VAL A 142 9.89 -10.56 -7.24
C VAL A 142 8.94 -10.46 -6.06
N VAL A 143 9.46 -10.67 -4.86
CA VAL A 143 8.75 -10.43 -3.61
C VAL A 143 9.03 -8.99 -3.18
N GLY A 144 7.98 -8.19 -3.00
CA GLY A 144 8.06 -6.88 -2.39
C GLY A 144 7.57 -6.94 -0.95
N LEU A 145 8.32 -6.35 -0.02
CA LEU A 145 7.92 -6.17 1.38
C LEU A 145 8.03 -4.69 1.74
N VAL A 146 6.97 -4.14 2.30
CA VAL A 146 6.94 -2.76 2.79
C VAL A 146 6.43 -2.75 4.22
N SER A 147 7.10 -2.01 5.11
CA SER A 147 6.75 -1.95 6.53
C SER A 147 6.68 -0.50 7.02
N SER A 148 5.74 -0.18 7.90
CA SER A 148 5.67 1.14 8.55
C SER A 148 6.76 1.27 9.60
N THR A 149 7.44 2.41 9.66
CA THR A 149 8.54 2.63 10.63
C THR A 149 8.18 3.58 11.75
N ASN A 150 7.14 4.40 11.60
CA ASN A 150 6.72 5.40 12.58
C ASN A 150 5.29 5.16 13.10
N ARG A 151 4.96 5.85 14.20
CA ARG A 151 3.66 5.75 14.89
C ARG A 151 2.46 6.15 14.03
N ASP A 152 2.66 7.10 13.11
CA ASP A 152 1.57 7.64 12.28
C ASP A 152 1.34 6.85 10.98
N TYR A 153 2.13 5.80 10.73
CA TYR A 153 2.07 4.96 9.53
C TYR A 153 2.23 5.79 8.24
N THR A 154 3.15 6.75 8.27
CA THR A 154 3.43 7.67 7.15
C THR A 154 4.83 7.50 6.59
N SER A 155 5.74 6.87 7.34
CA SER A 155 7.08 6.51 6.91
C SER A 155 7.17 4.99 6.72
N TYR A 156 7.85 4.59 5.64
CA TYR A 156 7.88 3.20 5.21
C TYR A 156 9.30 2.75 4.89
N TYR A 157 9.59 1.50 5.22
CA TYR A 157 10.79 0.78 4.81
C TYR A 157 10.43 -0.29 3.78
N SER A 158 11.05 -0.25 2.61
CA SER A 158 10.79 -1.15 1.49
C SER A 158 11.99 -2.03 1.15
N GLN A 159 11.69 -3.29 0.85
CA GLN A 159 12.65 -4.30 0.41
C GLN A 159 12.07 -5.08 -0.79
N ALA A 160 12.95 -5.47 -1.70
CA ALA A 160 12.62 -6.33 -2.83
C ALA A 160 13.55 -7.55 -2.83
N VAL A 161 13.02 -8.72 -3.15
CA VAL A 161 13.81 -9.95 -3.32
C VAL A 161 13.44 -10.61 -4.62
N ILE A 162 14.45 -10.82 -5.45
CA ILE A 162 14.32 -11.56 -6.70
C ILE A 162 14.37 -13.06 -6.36
N GLN A 163 13.29 -13.77 -6.68
CA GLN A 163 13.17 -15.20 -6.45
C GLN A 163 14.02 -15.95 -7.47
N ARG A 164 14.90 -16.84 -7.01
CA ARG A 164 15.65 -17.74 -7.90
C ARG A 164 14.72 -18.80 -8.48
N ARG A 165 15.00 -19.29 -9.70
CA ARG A 165 14.20 -20.37 -10.31
C ARG A 165 14.21 -21.61 -9.41
N GLY A 166 13.03 -22.18 -9.17
CA GLY A 166 12.85 -23.36 -8.31
C GLY A 166 12.88 -23.09 -6.81
N GLN A 167 13.19 -21.86 -6.37
CA GLN A 167 13.07 -21.46 -4.98
C GLN A 167 11.59 -21.27 -4.61
N GLU A 168 11.18 -21.57 -3.38
CA GLU A 168 9.82 -21.25 -2.92
C GLU A 168 9.71 -19.78 -2.49
N ILE A 169 8.58 -19.13 -2.77
CA ILE A 169 8.30 -17.73 -2.39
C ILE A 169 8.46 -17.54 -0.88
N THR A 170 7.97 -18.51 -0.11
CA THR A 170 8.02 -18.54 1.36
C THR A 170 9.44 -18.33 1.87
N SER A 171 10.44 -18.94 1.23
CA SER A 171 11.86 -18.81 1.61
C SER A 171 12.47 -17.43 1.33
N CYS A 172 11.86 -16.61 0.47
CA CYS A 172 12.35 -15.28 0.11
C CYS A 172 11.91 -14.19 1.10
N ILE A 173 10.97 -14.48 2.01
CA ILE A 173 10.34 -13.47 2.87
C ILE A 173 11.10 -13.24 4.19
N ALA A 174 11.77 -14.27 4.70
CA ALA A 174 12.44 -14.25 6.00
C ALA A 174 13.43 -13.08 6.15
N GLN A 175 14.34 -12.92 5.18
CA GLN A 175 15.37 -11.89 5.24
C GLN A 175 14.80 -10.46 5.19
N PRO A 176 13.93 -10.10 4.22
CA PRO A 176 13.26 -8.79 4.22
C PRO A 176 12.48 -8.49 5.49
N PHE A 177 11.81 -9.49 6.07
CA PHE A 177 11.07 -9.30 7.31
C PHE A 177 11.99 -9.00 8.50
N LYS A 178 13.12 -9.71 8.60
CA LYS A 178 14.15 -9.41 9.60
C LYS A 178 14.69 -7.98 9.43
N GLN A 179 15.02 -7.58 8.20
CA GLN A 179 15.52 -6.22 7.93
C GLN A 179 14.49 -5.14 8.29
N ALA A 180 13.20 -5.38 8.04
CA ALA A 180 12.12 -4.49 8.44
C ALA A 180 12.04 -4.33 9.97
N LEU A 181 12.19 -5.43 10.72
CA LEU A 181 12.24 -5.39 12.19
C LEU A 181 13.46 -4.65 12.71
N ASP A 182 14.65 -4.94 12.16
CA ASP A 182 15.90 -4.27 12.51
C ASP A 182 15.75 -2.75 12.27
N LYS A 183 15.15 -2.35 11.13
CA LYS A 183 14.87 -0.95 10.82
C LYS A 183 13.88 -0.33 11.81
N TYR A 184 12.81 -1.02 12.16
CA TYR A 184 11.85 -0.51 13.14
C TYR A 184 12.52 -0.23 14.49
N ILE A 185 13.35 -1.15 14.97
CA ILE A 185 14.11 -0.98 16.21
C ILE A 185 15.10 0.17 16.09
N GLN A 186 15.81 0.28 14.96
CA GLN A 186 16.74 1.39 14.71
C GLN A 186 16.04 2.76 14.85
N VAL A 187 14.81 2.87 14.36
CA VAL A 187 14.04 4.13 14.38
C VAL A 187 13.40 4.40 15.75
N ASN A 188 12.89 3.37 16.42
CA ASN A 188 12.08 3.53 17.63
C ASN A 188 12.83 3.23 18.94
N GLY A 189 14.04 2.67 18.86
CA GLY A 189 14.85 2.20 20.00
C GLY A 189 14.31 0.94 20.69
N VAL A 190 13.12 0.47 20.32
CA VAL A 190 12.45 -0.70 20.87
C VAL A 190 11.77 -1.51 19.77
N PRO A 191 11.59 -2.84 19.95
CA PRO A 191 10.83 -3.65 19.01
C PRO A 191 9.36 -3.22 18.94
N PRO A 192 8.59 -3.63 17.92
CA PRO A 192 7.15 -3.43 17.92
C PRO A 192 6.47 -4.40 18.90
N LYS A 193 5.48 -3.93 19.67
CA LYS A 193 4.60 -4.77 20.50
C LYS A 193 3.66 -5.62 19.66
N GLN A 194 3.25 -5.11 18.50
CA GLN A 194 2.30 -5.75 17.61
C GLN A 194 2.74 -5.61 16.16
N ILE A 195 2.67 -6.70 15.41
CA ILE A 195 3.03 -6.74 13.99
C ILE A 195 1.79 -7.20 13.21
N PHE A 196 1.26 -6.32 12.36
CA PHE A 196 0.14 -6.61 11.48
C PHE A 196 0.65 -6.87 10.07
N ILE A 197 0.58 -8.12 9.61
CA ILE A 197 1.07 -8.54 8.29
C ILE A 197 -0.13 -8.67 7.35
N TYR A 198 -0.08 -7.99 6.20
CA TYR A 198 -1.04 -8.10 5.11
C TYR A 198 -0.36 -8.68 3.86
N ARG A 199 -0.75 -9.90 3.50
CA ARG A 199 -0.15 -10.68 2.41
C ARG A 199 -1.11 -10.75 1.22
N ASP A 200 -0.77 -10.10 0.09
CA ASP A 200 -1.56 -10.07 -1.15
C ASP A 200 -1.07 -11.14 -2.15
N GLY A 201 -1.90 -11.57 -3.09
CA GLY A 201 -1.48 -12.50 -4.15
C GLY A 201 -1.39 -13.97 -3.72
N VAL A 202 -2.09 -14.36 -2.67
CA VAL A 202 -2.17 -15.76 -2.20
C VAL A 202 -3.52 -16.37 -2.59
N SER A 203 -3.46 -17.47 -3.35
CA SER A 203 -4.64 -18.25 -3.71
C SER A 203 -5.08 -19.18 -2.58
N ASP A 204 -6.31 -19.70 -2.64
CA ASP A 204 -6.85 -20.60 -1.63
C ASP A 204 -6.00 -21.87 -1.43
N GLY A 205 -5.42 -22.41 -2.51
CA GLY A 205 -4.56 -23.59 -2.45
C GLY A 205 -3.21 -23.35 -1.76
N GLN A 206 -2.82 -22.08 -1.59
CA GLN A 206 -1.56 -21.70 -0.95
C GLN A 206 -1.73 -21.33 0.54
N LEU A 207 -2.96 -21.20 1.04
CA LEU A 207 -3.24 -20.77 2.41
C LEU A 207 -2.54 -21.66 3.46
N GLU A 208 -2.55 -22.98 3.26
CA GLU A 208 -1.91 -23.93 4.18
C GLU A 208 -0.38 -23.76 4.21
N SER A 209 0.24 -23.56 3.04
CA SER A 209 1.68 -23.32 2.92
C SER A 209 2.07 -22.02 3.64
N VAL A 210 1.30 -20.94 3.44
CA VAL A 210 1.52 -19.68 4.16
C VAL A 210 1.35 -19.88 5.67
N SER A 211 0.28 -20.58 6.07
CA SER A 211 -0.04 -20.80 7.48
C SER A 211 1.03 -21.60 8.21
N ARG A 212 1.63 -22.62 7.57
CA ARG A 212 2.65 -23.46 8.21
C ARG A 212 4.05 -22.92 8.06
N VAL A 213 4.41 -22.42 6.88
CA VAL A 213 5.81 -22.11 6.56
C VAL A 213 6.11 -20.65 6.85
N GLU A 214 5.34 -19.70 6.30
CA GLU A 214 5.64 -18.28 6.47
C GLU A 214 5.44 -17.83 7.92
N LEU A 215 4.34 -18.26 8.56
CA LEU A 215 4.05 -17.86 9.94
C LEU A 215 5.07 -18.37 10.96
N ASP A 216 5.56 -19.59 10.78
CA ASP A 216 6.62 -20.15 11.61
C ASP A 216 7.93 -19.40 11.41
N GLN A 217 8.26 -19.00 10.17
CA GLN A 217 9.43 -18.17 9.90
C GLN A 217 9.34 -16.79 10.56
N TYR A 218 8.19 -16.11 10.48
CA TYR A 218 8.00 -14.84 11.18
C TYR A 218 8.22 -15.00 12.69
N GLN A 219 7.69 -16.08 13.28
CA GLN A 219 7.88 -16.36 14.70
C GLN A 219 9.35 -16.60 15.05
N GLN A 220 10.04 -17.45 14.28
CA GLN A 220 11.45 -17.75 14.52
C GLN A 220 12.35 -16.52 14.44
N ILE A 221 12.05 -15.58 13.53
CA ILE A 221 12.77 -14.31 13.41
C ILE A 221 12.50 -13.44 14.63
N VAL A 222 11.25 -13.32 15.06
CA VAL A 222 10.89 -12.58 16.28
C VAL A 222 11.58 -13.19 17.50
N ASP A 223 11.53 -14.51 17.68
CA ASP A 223 12.18 -15.19 18.81
C ASP A 223 13.70 -15.00 18.81
N SER A 224 14.32 -15.07 17.62
CA SER A 224 15.76 -14.85 17.47
C SER A 224 16.14 -13.41 17.82
N LEU A 225 15.35 -12.45 17.37
CA LEU A 225 15.54 -11.03 17.69
C LEU A 225 15.39 -10.78 19.20
N MET A 226 14.37 -11.37 19.83
CA MET A 226 14.15 -11.24 21.27
C MET A 226 15.32 -11.75 22.12
N LYS A 227 16.01 -12.82 21.68
CA LYS A 227 17.23 -13.30 22.36
C LYS A 227 18.39 -12.31 22.30
N THR A 228 18.42 -11.43 21.29
CA THR A 228 19.49 -10.43 21.12
C THR A 228 19.27 -9.13 21.89
N ILE A 229 18.07 -8.93 22.46
CA ILE A 229 17.69 -7.70 23.17
C ILE A 229 17.55 -8.02 24.66
N PRO A 230 18.61 -7.83 25.49
CA PRO A 230 18.70 -8.37 26.85
C PRO A 230 17.71 -7.78 27.88
N SER A 231 16.90 -6.80 27.47
CA SER A 231 16.03 -5.99 28.33
C SER A 231 14.61 -5.81 27.77
N CYS A 232 14.20 -6.63 26.78
CA CYS A 232 12.84 -6.57 26.26
C CYS A 232 11.91 -7.48 27.06
N GLU A 233 11.02 -6.86 27.86
CA GLU A 233 10.06 -7.56 28.73
C GLU A 233 8.86 -8.17 27.98
N TYR A 234 8.70 -7.91 26.69
CA TYR A 234 7.53 -8.37 25.93
C TYR A 234 7.91 -9.02 24.60
N ALA A 235 7.19 -10.07 24.22
CA ALA A 235 7.27 -10.66 22.90
C ALA A 235 6.34 -9.92 21.92
N PRO A 236 6.81 -9.50 20.73
CA PRO A 236 5.96 -8.98 19.66
C PRO A 236 4.85 -9.98 19.29
N LYS A 237 3.61 -9.49 19.25
CA LYS A 237 2.45 -10.30 18.84
C LYS A 237 2.21 -10.19 17.34
N ILE A 238 2.08 -11.30 16.63
CA ILE A 238 1.86 -11.31 15.18
C ILE A 238 0.38 -11.50 14.87
N THR A 239 -0.15 -10.67 13.97
CA THR A 239 -1.46 -10.87 13.34
C THR A 239 -1.28 -10.86 11.84
N ALA A 240 -1.56 -11.97 11.17
CA ALA A 240 -1.35 -12.15 9.75
C ALA A 240 -2.68 -12.33 9.01
N THR A 241 -2.91 -11.47 8.02
CA THR A 241 -4.13 -11.41 7.22
C THR A 241 -3.79 -11.54 5.74
N ILE A 242 -4.39 -12.52 5.07
CA ILE A 242 -4.31 -12.64 3.61
C ILE A 242 -5.31 -11.68 2.98
N VAL A 243 -4.89 -10.98 1.92
CA VAL A 243 -5.73 -10.08 1.14
C VAL A 243 -5.92 -10.66 -0.25
N GLN A 244 -7.16 -11.01 -0.59
CA GLN A 244 -7.53 -11.52 -1.91
C GLN A 244 -8.36 -10.48 -2.66
N LYS A 245 -7.76 -9.86 -3.67
CA LYS A 245 -8.41 -8.86 -4.55
C LYS A 245 -8.91 -9.42 -5.88
N ARG A 246 -8.63 -10.68 -6.23
CA ARG A 246 -9.11 -11.31 -7.47
C ARG A 246 -10.12 -12.39 -7.11
N ILE A 247 -11.35 -11.96 -6.80
CA ILE A 247 -12.44 -12.82 -6.33
C ILE A 247 -13.69 -12.65 -7.19
N ASN A 248 -14.52 -13.70 -7.22
CA ASN A 248 -15.78 -13.70 -7.97
C ASN A 248 -16.95 -13.10 -7.17
N THR A 249 -16.85 -13.04 -5.84
CA THR A 249 -17.90 -12.52 -4.97
C THR A 249 -18.20 -11.04 -5.27
N LYS A 250 -19.48 -10.72 -5.45
CA LYS A 250 -20.00 -9.36 -5.59
C LYS A 250 -20.97 -9.07 -4.45
N ILE A 251 -20.97 -7.84 -3.96
CA ILE A 251 -21.85 -7.38 -2.89
C ILE A 251 -22.63 -6.19 -3.44
N PHE A 252 -23.95 -6.20 -3.24
CA PHE A 252 -24.85 -5.14 -3.66
C PHE A 252 -25.64 -4.63 -2.46
N GLN A 253 -25.88 -3.33 -2.42
CA GLN A 253 -26.85 -2.74 -1.54
C GLN A 253 -28.23 -2.84 -2.19
N VAL A 254 -29.23 -3.33 -1.45
CA VAL A 254 -30.62 -3.38 -1.90
C VAL A 254 -31.29 -2.08 -1.46
N LEU A 255 -31.66 -1.23 -2.42
CA LEU A 255 -32.38 0.01 -2.13
C LEU A 255 -33.89 -0.21 -1.97
N SER A 256 -34.47 -1.07 -2.80
CA SER A 256 -35.87 -1.47 -2.69
C SER A 256 -36.04 -2.97 -2.98
N PRO A 257 -36.69 -3.72 -2.09
CA PRO A 257 -36.99 -5.13 -2.32
C PRO A 257 -38.18 -5.27 -3.29
N GLY A 258 -38.21 -6.34 -4.09
CA GLY A 258 -39.31 -6.63 -5.01
C GLY A 258 -38.92 -7.67 -6.06
N ALA A 259 -39.83 -7.96 -7.00
CA ALA A 259 -39.58 -8.91 -8.11
C ALA A 259 -38.44 -8.46 -9.05
N ARG A 260 -38.19 -7.14 -9.11
CA ARG A 260 -37.01 -6.54 -9.71
C ARG A 260 -36.35 -5.66 -8.65
N PRO A 261 -35.44 -6.19 -7.83
CA PRO A 261 -34.81 -5.42 -6.77
C PRO A 261 -33.96 -4.30 -7.37
N ASN A 262 -34.05 -3.10 -6.80
CA ASN A 262 -33.14 -2.02 -7.17
C ASN A 262 -31.82 -2.22 -6.43
N LEU A 263 -30.74 -2.44 -7.18
CA LEU A 263 -29.42 -2.79 -6.66
C LEU A 263 -28.42 -1.69 -7.00
N GLU A 264 -27.64 -1.29 -6.01
CA GLU A 264 -26.53 -0.36 -6.18
C GLU A 264 -25.22 -0.91 -5.60
N ASN A 265 -24.11 -0.29 -6.00
CA ASN A 265 -22.84 -0.56 -5.36
C ASN A 265 -22.91 -0.11 -3.88
N PRO A 266 -22.52 -0.96 -2.93
CA PRO A 266 -22.43 -0.55 -1.54
C PRO A 266 -21.40 0.58 -1.36
N PRO A 267 -21.61 1.48 -0.38
CA PRO A 267 -20.68 2.57 -0.12
C PRO A 267 -19.33 2.05 0.43
N PRO A 268 -18.23 2.81 0.24
CA PRO A 268 -16.95 2.54 0.88
C PRO A 268 -17.11 2.38 2.40
N GLY A 269 -16.40 1.40 2.97
CA GLY A 269 -16.52 1.01 4.38
C GLY A 269 -17.55 -0.08 4.63
N THR A 270 -18.29 -0.54 3.61
CA THR A 270 -19.20 -1.68 3.77
C THR A 270 -18.42 -2.96 4.05
N THR A 271 -18.74 -3.60 5.18
CA THR A 271 -18.12 -4.86 5.62
C THR A 271 -19.16 -5.97 5.76
N LEU A 272 -18.78 -7.16 5.29
CA LEU A 272 -19.56 -8.40 5.38
C LEU A 272 -18.68 -9.51 5.97
N ASP A 273 -18.98 -9.91 7.20
CA ASP A 273 -18.24 -10.89 8.00
C ASP A 273 -19.10 -12.10 8.40
N HIS A 274 -20.28 -12.23 7.81
CA HIS A 274 -21.25 -13.28 8.11
C HIS A 274 -21.88 -13.85 6.83
N THR A 275 -22.55 -14.99 6.96
CA THR A 275 -23.37 -15.68 5.92
C THR A 275 -22.59 -16.25 4.74
N VAL A 276 -21.76 -15.44 4.08
CA VAL A 276 -20.96 -15.82 2.90
C VAL A 276 -19.50 -16.14 3.24
N THR A 277 -19.08 -15.85 4.48
CA THR A 277 -17.76 -16.13 5.03
C THR A 277 -17.59 -17.62 5.35
N ARG A 278 -16.33 -18.04 5.50
CA ARG A 278 -15.99 -19.45 5.75
C ARG A 278 -16.31 -19.83 7.19
N LYS A 279 -16.84 -21.05 7.39
CA LYS A 279 -17.20 -21.54 8.73
C LYS A 279 -16.00 -21.76 9.66
N THR A 280 -14.84 -22.10 9.09
CA THR A 280 -13.65 -22.55 9.84
C THR A 280 -12.56 -21.48 9.95
N LEU A 281 -12.66 -20.39 9.18
CA LEU A 281 -11.66 -19.32 9.17
C LEU A 281 -12.30 -18.02 9.65
N LYS A 282 -11.48 -17.14 10.22
CA LYS A 282 -11.92 -15.77 10.54
C LYS A 282 -11.67 -14.91 9.31
N ASP A 283 -12.70 -14.71 8.50
CA ASP A 283 -12.64 -13.94 7.26
C ASP A 283 -13.72 -12.86 7.18
N PHE A 284 -13.50 -11.85 6.34
CA PHE A 284 -14.47 -10.80 6.04
C PHE A 284 -14.22 -10.20 4.66
N PHE A 285 -15.29 -9.66 4.06
CA PHE A 285 -15.23 -8.86 2.85
C PHE A 285 -15.33 -7.38 3.19
N LEU A 286 -14.48 -6.56 2.59
CA LEU A 286 -14.51 -5.11 2.75
C LEU A 286 -14.56 -4.45 1.37
N VAL A 287 -15.56 -3.58 1.19
CA VAL A 287 -15.64 -2.64 0.07
C VAL A 287 -14.97 -1.36 0.51
N SER A 288 -13.70 -1.19 0.18
CA SER A 288 -12.95 -0.01 0.60
C SER A 288 -12.96 1.13 -0.42
N GLN A 289 -13.11 0.85 -1.71
CA GLN A 289 -13.05 1.86 -2.78
C GLN A 289 -14.42 2.16 -3.38
N HIS A 290 -14.61 3.39 -3.83
CA HIS A 290 -15.71 3.79 -4.69
C HIS A 290 -15.35 3.54 -6.17
N VAL A 291 -16.30 3.07 -6.98
CA VAL A 291 -16.14 2.89 -8.43
C VAL A 291 -17.11 3.79 -9.17
N ARG A 292 -16.63 4.52 -10.20
CA ARG A 292 -17.48 5.42 -11.01
C ARG A 292 -18.34 4.67 -12.02
N GLN A 293 -17.85 3.55 -12.51
CA GLN A 293 -18.53 2.74 -13.53
C GLN A 293 -18.36 1.26 -13.21
N GLY A 294 -19.41 0.48 -13.49
CA GLY A 294 -19.44 -0.96 -13.28
C GLY A 294 -19.69 -1.36 -11.82
N THR A 295 -19.52 -2.65 -11.55
CA THR A 295 -19.78 -3.24 -10.22
C THR A 295 -18.52 -3.28 -9.37
N VAL A 296 -18.63 -2.80 -8.13
CA VAL A 296 -17.54 -2.87 -7.17
C VAL A 296 -17.21 -4.32 -6.83
N THR A 297 -15.91 -4.61 -6.76
CA THR A 297 -15.45 -5.93 -6.29
C THR A 297 -14.84 -5.73 -4.91
N PRO A 298 -15.39 -6.36 -3.85
CA PRO A 298 -14.80 -6.28 -2.53
C PRO A 298 -13.39 -6.90 -2.51
N SER A 299 -12.68 -6.64 -1.42
CA SER A 299 -11.46 -7.37 -1.06
C SER A 299 -11.79 -8.35 0.06
N HIS A 300 -11.33 -9.59 -0.09
CA HIS A 300 -11.55 -10.65 0.89
C HIS A 300 -10.33 -10.75 1.80
N TYR A 301 -10.55 -10.66 3.11
CA TYR A 301 -9.51 -10.69 4.14
C TYR A 301 -9.66 -11.96 4.96
N ILE A 302 -8.61 -12.77 5.04
CA ILE A 302 -8.60 -14.03 5.78
C ILE A 302 -7.53 -13.93 6.87
N VAL A 303 -7.94 -13.94 8.13
CA VAL A 303 -7.04 -13.87 9.28
C VAL A 303 -6.51 -15.28 9.56
N LEU A 304 -5.25 -15.54 9.20
CA LEU A 304 -4.59 -16.84 9.44
C LEU A 304 -3.99 -16.94 10.84
N ARG A 305 -3.57 -15.80 11.40
CA ARG A 305 -2.99 -15.73 12.75
C ARG A 305 -3.40 -14.45 13.45
N ASN A 306 -3.69 -14.55 14.74
CA ASN A 306 -4.10 -13.41 15.56
C ASN A 306 -3.64 -13.58 17.01
N ASP A 307 -2.35 -13.36 17.27
CA ASP A 307 -1.78 -13.44 18.62
C ASP A 307 -2.23 -12.28 19.51
N THR A 308 -2.71 -11.20 18.89
CA THR A 308 -3.23 -10.03 19.61
C THR A 308 -4.58 -10.32 20.27
N ASN A 309 -5.25 -11.42 19.91
CA ASN A 309 -6.65 -11.69 20.24
C ASN A 309 -7.55 -10.48 19.94
N ALA A 310 -7.20 -9.70 18.90
CA ALA A 310 -8.02 -8.58 18.48
C ALA A 310 -9.36 -9.10 17.95
N GLU A 311 -10.43 -8.44 18.34
CA GLU A 311 -11.76 -8.66 17.75
C GLU A 311 -11.71 -8.42 16.24
N VAL A 312 -12.49 -9.21 15.49
CA VAL A 312 -12.54 -9.11 14.02
C VAL A 312 -12.94 -7.70 13.59
N ASP A 313 -13.84 -7.06 14.34
CA ASP A 313 -14.27 -5.67 14.15
C ASP A 313 -13.08 -4.67 14.18
N HIS A 314 -12.11 -4.89 15.08
CA HIS A 314 -10.90 -4.06 15.14
C HIS A 314 -10.00 -4.26 13.91
N LEU A 315 -9.85 -5.51 13.45
CA LEU A 315 -9.08 -5.82 12.24
C LEU A 315 -9.76 -5.27 10.98
N GLN A 316 -11.09 -5.27 10.91
CA GLN A 316 -11.86 -4.63 9.84
C GLN A 316 -11.60 -3.13 9.78
N ARG A 317 -11.73 -2.43 10.93
CA ARG A 317 -11.48 -0.98 11.02
C ARG A 317 -10.02 -0.62 10.72
N LEU A 318 -9.06 -1.41 11.21
CA LEU A 318 -7.65 -1.24 10.89
C LEU A 318 -7.42 -1.35 9.37
N SER A 319 -7.93 -2.42 8.76
CA SER A 319 -7.79 -2.66 7.32
C SER A 319 -8.37 -1.51 6.50
N TYR A 320 -9.56 -1.01 6.87
CA TYR A 320 -10.17 0.14 6.21
C TYR A 320 -9.38 1.44 6.40
N LYS A 321 -8.87 1.72 7.61
CA LYS A 321 -8.00 2.88 7.87
C LYS A 321 -6.73 2.84 7.03
N LEU A 322 -6.09 1.68 6.91
CA LEU A 322 -4.89 1.51 6.08
C LEU A 322 -5.15 1.73 4.58
N CYS A 323 -6.37 1.49 4.10
CA CYS A 323 -6.76 1.80 2.71
C CYS A 323 -6.77 3.30 2.37
N HIS A 324 -6.71 4.17 3.37
CA HIS A 324 -6.65 5.63 3.17
C HIS A 324 -5.22 6.16 3.08
N LEU A 325 -4.19 5.36 3.35
CA LEU A 325 -2.80 5.83 3.49
C LEU A 325 -1.97 5.71 2.20
N TYR A 326 -2.61 5.59 1.03
CA TYR A 326 -1.89 5.49 -0.24
C TYR A 326 -1.76 6.86 -0.91
N TYR A 327 -0.57 7.44 -0.84
CA TYR A 327 -0.33 8.84 -1.22
C TYR A 327 -0.52 9.20 -2.70
N ASN A 328 -0.44 8.26 -3.65
CA ASN A 328 -0.70 8.56 -5.06
C ASN A 328 -2.19 8.68 -5.40
N TRP A 329 -3.10 8.49 -4.44
CA TRP A 329 -4.53 8.61 -4.67
C TRP A 329 -5.22 9.37 -3.53
N PRO A 330 -5.88 10.52 -3.80
CA PRO A 330 -6.57 11.30 -2.78
C PRO A 330 -7.94 10.67 -2.46
N GLY A 331 -7.91 9.45 -1.91
CA GLY A 331 -9.09 8.68 -1.55
C GLY A 331 -8.73 7.28 -1.08
N THR A 332 -9.74 6.47 -0.81
CA THR A 332 -9.57 5.07 -0.42
C THR A 332 -9.23 4.18 -1.60
N ILE A 333 -8.24 3.31 -1.43
CA ILE A 333 -7.89 2.26 -2.40
C ILE A 333 -8.46 0.90 -2.00
N ARG A 334 -8.39 -0.07 -2.92
CA ARG A 334 -8.98 -1.42 -2.78
C ARG A 334 -8.36 -2.30 -1.69
N VAL A 335 -7.09 -2.10 -1.40
CA VAL A 335 -6.30 -2.91 -0.46
C VAL A 335 -5.54 -1.98 0.48
N PRO A 336 -5.03 -2.44 1.64
CA PRO A 336 -4.25 -1.60 2.54
C PRO A 336 -3.06 -0.95 1.80
N ALA A 337 -2.70 0.28 2.15
CA ALA A 337 -1.63 1.03 1.50
C ALA A 337 -0.31 0.24 1.43
N VAL A 338 0.05 -0.48 2.50
CA VAL A 338 1.24 -1.32 2.55
C VAL A 338 1.25 -2.42 1.48
N CYS A 339 0.10 -3.03 1.15
CA CYS A 339 0.00 -4.03 0.08
C CYS A 339 0.19 -3.37 -1.28
N GLN A 340 -0.41 -2.20 -1.48
CA GLN A 340 -0.26 -1.45 -2.73
C GLN A 340 1.19 -0.97 -2.92
N TYR A 341 1.86 -0.56 -1.85
CA TYR A 341 3.28 -0.20 -1.88
C TYR A 341 4.17 -1.41 -2.17
N ALA A 342 3.93 -2.55 -1.50
CA ALA A 342 4.64 -3.81 -1.79
C ALA A 342 4.47 -4.23 -3.25
N HIS A 343 3.25 -4.11 -3.80
CA HIS A 343 2.97 -4.32 -5.21
C HIS A 343 3.81 -3.40 -6.11
N ARG A 344 3.86 -2.10 -5.81
CA ARG A 344 4.65 -1.13 -6.59
C ARG A 344 6.15 -1.45 -6.56
N VAL A 345 6.71 -1.80 -5.41
CA VAL A 345 8.12 -2.20 -5.26
C VAL A 345 8.42 -3.45 -6.08
N ALA A 346 7.60 -4.49 -5.94
CA ALA A 346 7.76 -5.76 -6.66
C ALA A 346 7.64 -5.56 -8.17
N TYR A 347 6.62 -4.81 -8.61
CA TYR A 347 6.36 -4.50 -10.01
C TYR A 347 7.50 -3.67 -10.61
N LEU A 348 7.94 -2.60 -9.95
CA LEU A 348 9.06 -1.78 -10.42
C LEU A 348 10.33 -2.62 -10.59
N THR A 349 10.64 -3.45 -9.60
CA THR A 349 11.83 -4.29 -9.60
C THR A 349 11.77 -5.37 -10.67
N GLY A 350 10.65 -6.10 -10.76
CA GLY A 350 10.50 -7.21 -11.70
C GLY A 350 10.33 -6.76 -13.16
N MET A 351 9.54 -5.72 -13.39
CA MET A 351 9.20 -5.29 -14.75
C MET A 351 10.21 -4.32 -15.34
N HIS A 352 10.74 -3.38 -14.55
CA HIS A 352 11.56 -2.30 -15.10
C HIS A 352 13.04 -2.39 -14.72
N LEU A 353 13.35 -2.70 -13.45
CA LEU A 353 14.74 -2.70 -13.01
C LEU A 353 15.47 -3.99 -13.37
N GLN A 354 14.81 -5.14 -13.23
CA GLN A 354 15.40 -6.49 -13.34
C GLN A 354 16.65 -6.70 -12.46
N ARG A 355 16.86 -5.82 -11.48
CA ARG A 355 17.92 -5.82 -10.48
C ARG A 355 17.41 -5.14 -9.21
N LEU A 356 18.03 -5.47 -8.07
CA LEU A 356 17.61 -4.89 -6.79
C LEU A 356 17.89 -3.36 -6.75
N PRO A 357 16.96 -2.57 -6.18
CA PRO A 357 17.19 -1.16 -5.91
C PRO A 357 18.28 -0.97 -4.84
N SER A 358 18.89 0.22 -4.79
CA SER A 358 19.87 0.57 -3.75
C SER A 358 19.23 0.64 -2.37
N ASP A 359 19.87 0.05 -1.35
CA ASP A 359 19.40 0.06 0.05
C ASP A 359 19.22 1.47 0.62
N ARG A 360 19.91 2.46 0.05
CA ARG A 360 19.77 3.88 0.44
C ARG A 360 18.38 4.45 0.15
N LEU A 361 17.65 3.85 -0.78
CA LEU A 361 16.29 4.27 -1.13
C LEU A 361 15.23 3.53 -0.29
N SER A 362 15.62 2.54 0.51
CA SER A 362 14.66 1.70 1.24
C SER A 362 13.79 2.49 2.23
N ASP A 363 14.23 3.66 2.68
CA ASP A 363 13.49 4.53 3.61
C ASP A 363 12.56 5.55 2.92
N THR A 364 12.47 5.53 1.59
CA THR A 364 11.62 6.46 0.83
C THR A 364 10.65 5.73 -0.09
N LEU A 365 9.60 6.44 -0.50
CA LEU A 365 8.62 5.92 -1.45
C LEU A 365 9.09 6.12 -2.90
N PHE A 366 10.35 5.77 -3.21
CA PHE A 366 10.98 5.99 -4.52
C PHE A 366 10.26 5.31 -5.69
N TYR A 367 9.47 4.27 -5.38
CA TYR A 367 8.77 3.40 -6.31
C TYR A 367 7.36 3.87 -6.69
N LEU A 368 6.95 5.06 -6.22
CA LEU A 368 5.66 5.66 -6.56
C LEU A 368 5.55 6.09 -8.02
#